data_AF-A0A952NDL9-F1
#
_entry.id   AF-A0A952NDL9-F1
#
_cell.length_a   1.000
_cell.length_b   1.000
_cell.length_c   1.000
_cell.angle_alpha   90.00
_cell.angle_beta   90.00
_cell.angle_gamma   90.00
#
_symmetry.space_group_name_H-M   'P 1'
#
loop_
_entity.id
_entity.type
_entity.pdbx_description
1 polymer ?
#
loop_
_entity_poly.entity_id
_entity_poly.type
_entity_poly.pdbx_seq_one_letter_code
_entity_poly.pdbx_strand_id
1 'polypeptide(L)'
;MRPRTLLDCKEMGITYRQILEIEFQRRVKKNPRYSLRAYARDLGLSASKMSEIMRGLRGMSGRAALRIAERIALPPEESRRFVLMVEVAHARSASAREKARHALAEISSGPVGEPLQEMNAFLILYLNSESFAEARRILDDCQRRLNERFSLQAEGTSAHSLRIRLGPSL
;
A
#
# COMPACT_ATOMS: atom_id res chain seq x y z
N MET A 1 -13.61 -17.50 1.98
CA MET A 1 -12.26 -17.08 1.54
C MET A 1 -12.22 -15.54 1.52
N ARG A 2 -11.70 -14.90 2.57
CA ARG A 2 -11.62 -13.42 2.63
C ARG A 2 -10.48 -12.97 1.69
N PRO A 3 -10.69 -12.09 0.70
CA PRO A 3 -9.60 -11.59 -0.12
C PRO A 3 -8.67 -10.72 0.75
N ARG A 4 -7.35 -10.95 0.63
CA ARG A 4 -6.29 -10.14 1.27
C ARG A 4 -6.62 -8.66 1.08
N THR A 5 -6.89 -8.01 2.20
CA THR A 5 -7.31 -6.62 2.30
C THR A 5 -6.19 -5.68 1.89
N LEU A 6 -6.55 -4.52 1.35
CA LEU A 6 -5.67 -3.39 1.00
C LEU A 6 -4.99 -2.73 2.24
N LEU A 7 -5.11 -3.38 3.40
CA LEU A 7 -4.54 -3.05 4.70
C LEU A 7 -3.01 -3.16 4.77
N ASP A 8 -2.34 -3.81 3.80
CA ASP A 8 -0.88 -3.95 3.80
C ASP A 8 -0.12 -2.68 3.33
N CYS A 9 -0.82 -1.60 2.97
CA CYS A 9 -0.21 -0.34 2.48
C CYS A 9 -0.19 0.79 3.52
N LYS A 10 -0.05 0.47 4.81
CA LYS A 10 0.01 1.47 5.88
C LYS A 10 1.34 2.27 5.90
N GLU A 11 2.39 1.82 5.21
CA GLU A 11 3.77 2.30 5.41
C GLU A 11 4.44 3.05 4.24
N MET A 12 3.82 3.16 3.08
CA MET A 12 4.28 4.09 2.04
C MET A 12 3.15 5.08 1.78
N GLY A 13 3.46 6.37 1.66
CA GLY A 13 2.52 7.44 1.35
C GLY A 13 1.78 7.20 0.03
N ILE A 14 0.80 6.30 0.07
CA ILE A 14 0.08 5.80 -1.08
C ILE A 14 -0.96 6.83 -1.50
N THR A 15 -0.97 7.16 -2.78
CA THR A 15 -1.96 8.05 -3.40
C THR A 15 -3.23 7.29 -3.75
N TYR A 16 -4.35 8.00 -3.91
CA TYR A 16 -5.60 7.38 -4.38
C TYR A 16 -5.44 6.68 -5.75
N ARG A 17 -4.56 7.15 -6.64
CA ARG A 17 -4.29 6.50 -7.94
C ARG A 17 -3.62 5.16 -7.77
N GLN A 18 -2.68 5.05 -6.84
CA GLN A 18 -2.02 3.77 -6.55
C GLN A 18 -3.00 2.74 -5.98
N ILE A 19 -4.00 3.17 -5.19
CA ILE A 19 -5.09 2.27 -4.75
C ILE A 19 -5.85 1.72 -5.97
N LEU A 20 -6.17 2.58 -6.95
CA LEU A 20 -6.84 2.16 -8.18
C LEU A 20 -5.97 1.23 -9.03
N GLU A 21 -4.66 1.45 -9.09
CA GLU A 21 -3.70 0.61 -9.80
C GLU A 21 -3.57 -0.77 -9.15
N ILE A 22 -3.40 -0.82 -7.83
CA ILE A 22 -3.32 -2.10 -7.09
C ILE A 22 -4.58 -2.92 -7.31
N GLU A 23 -5.76 -2.30 -7.22
CA GLU A 23 -7.02 -2.98 -7.47
C GLU A 23 -7.14 -3.46 -8.93
N PHE A 24 -6.70 -2.64 -9.90
CA PHE A 24 -6.67 -3.04 -11.30
C PHE A 24 -5.78 -4.28 -11.50
N GLN A 25 -4.56 -4.25 -10.99
CA GLN A 25 -3.61 -5.36 -11.08
C GLN A 25 -4.15 -6.61 -10.36
N ARG A 26 -4.87 -6.45 -9.24
CA ARG A 26 -5.55 -7.56 -8.56
C ARG A 26 -6.57 -8.25 -9.48
N ARG A 27 -7.33 -7.49 -10.27
CA ARG A 27 -8.30 -8.03 -11.23
C ARG A 27 -7.62 -8.65 -12.45
N VAL A 28 -6.58 -8.01 -12.99
CA VAL A 28 -5.76 -8.55 -14.08
C VAL A 28 -5.12 -9.88 -13.69
N LYS A 29 -4.61 -10.00 -12.46
CA LYS A 29 -4.04 -11.25 -11.96
C LYS A 29 -5.05 -12.41 -11.94
N LYS A 30 -6.34 -12.11 -11.70
CA LYS A 30 -7.43 -13.10 -11.74
C LYS A 30 -7.89 -13.41 -13.17
N ASN A 31 -7.84 -12.41 -14.05
CA ASN A 31 -8.22 -12.54 -15.45
C ASN A 31 -7.23 -11.73 -16.32
N PRO A 32 -6.22 -12.37 -16.92
CA PRO A 32 -5.21 -11.68 -17.73
C PRO A 32 -5.77 -10.90 -18.93
N ARG A 33 -7.00 -11.20 -19.37
CA ARG A 33 -7.70 -10.47 -20.45
C ARG A 33 -8.49 -9.25 -19.94
N TYR A 34 -8.46 -8.99 -18.63
CA TYR A 34 -9.16 -7.88 -18.01
C TYR A 34 -8.49 -6.56 -18.39
N SER A 35 -9.14 -5.81 -19.28
CA SER A 35 -8.60 -4.56 -19.81
C SER A 35 -8.97 -3.35 -18.96
N LEU A 36 -8.25 -2.23 -19.15
CA LEU A 36 -8.61 -0.95 -18.55
C LEU A 36 -10.03 -0.50 -18.91
N ARG A 37 -10.53 -0.87 -20.09
CA ARG A 37 -11.93 -0.64 -20.51
C ARG A 37 -12.92 -1.41 -19.65
N ALA A 38 -12.63 -2.67 -19.33
CA ALA A 38 -13.45 -3.47 -18.43
C ALA A 38 -13.41 -2.89 -17.00
N TYR A 39 -12.22 -2.47 -16.54
CA TYR A 39 -12.08 -1.83 -15.24
C TYR A 39 -12.91 -0.54 -15.12
N ALA A 40 -12.82 0.34 -16.12
CA ALA A 40 -13.61 1.56 -16.16
C ALA A 40 -15.12 1.27 -16.11
N ARG A 41 -15.59 0.27 -16.89
CA ARG A 41 -16.99 -0.16 -16.90
C ARG A 41 -17.45 -0.60 -15.51
N ASP A 42 -16.67 -1.45 -14.85
CA ASP A 42 -17.02 -1.98 -13.54
C ASP A 42 -17.01 -0.89 -12.46
N LEU A 43 -16.18 0.15 -12.64
CA LEU A 43 -16.18 1.35 -11.79
C LEU A 43 -17.25 2.38 -12.18
N GLY A 44 -18.04 2.15 -13.23
CA GLY A 44 -19.05 3.06 -13.75
C GLY A 44 -18.46 4.36 -14.31
N LEU A 45 -17.30 4.27 -14.97
CA LEU A 45 -16.60 5.35 -15.66
C LEU A 45 -16.46 5.04 -17.16
N SER A 46 -16.35 6.07 -17.99
CA SER A 46 -15.89 5.89 -19.37
C SER A 46 -14.41 5.49 -19.39
N ALA A 47 -13.98 4.69 -20.36
CA ALA A 47 -12.58 4.31 -20.54
C ALA A 47 -11.63 5.51 -20.68
N SER A 48 -12.06 6.58 -21.37
CA SER A 48 -11.28 7.82 -21.51
C SER A 48 -11.01 8.46 -20.15
N LYS A 49 -12.07 8.71 -19.36
CA LYS A 49 -11.96 9.26 -18.01
C LYS A 49 -11.08 8.40 -17.09
N MET A 50 -11.20 7.07 -17.16
CA MET A 50 -10.33 6.19 -16.38
C MET A 50 -8.86 6.36 -16.77
N SER A 51 -8.56 6.38 -18.06
CA SER A 51 -7.19 6.61 -18.56
C SER A 51 -6.63 7.96 -18.10
N GLU A 52 -7.42 9.03 -18.21
CA GLU A 52 -7.02 10.37 -17.73
C GLU A 52 -6.76 10.39 -16.22
N ILE A 53 -7.57 9.69 -15.41
CA ILE A 53 -7.37 9.57 -13.96
C ILE A 53 -6.07 8.84 -13.65
N MET A 54 -5.83 7.68 -14.28
CA MET A 54 -4.63 6.88 -14.04
C MET A 54 -3.35 7.64 -14.43
N ARG A 55 -3.41 8.43 -15.49
CA ARG A 55 -2.32 9.31 -15.93
C ARG A 55 -2.21 10.62 -15.15
N GLY A 56 -3.17 10.90 -14.26
CA GLY A 56 -3.21 12.13 -13.48
C GLY A 56 -3.58 13.40 -14.26
N LEU A 57 -4.09 13.25 -15.48
CA LEU A 57 -4.53 14.37 -16.33
C LEU A 57 -5.86 14.97 -15.85
N ARG A 58 -6.73 14.15 -15.26
CA ARG A 58 -7.98 14.61 -14.64
C ARG A 58 -8.21 13.98 -13.27
N GLY A 59 -8.77 14.79 -12.37
CA GLY A 59 -9.25 14.35 -11.08
C GLY A 59 -10.68 13.78 -11.12
N MET A 60 -11.18 13.42 -9.95
CA MET A 60 -12.58 13.06 -9.74
C MET A 60 -13.14 13.81 -8.53
N SER A 61 -14.45 13.93 -8.44
CA SER A 61 -15.10 14.53 -7.26
C SER A 61 -15.13 13.54 -6.10
N GLY A 62 -15.25 14.04 -4.86
CA GLY A 62 -15.44 13.19 -3.67
C GLY A 62 -16.62 12.22 -3.82
N ARG A 63 -17.74 12.67 -4.40
CA ARG A 63 -18.89 11.79 -4.69
C ARG A 63 -18.57 10.69 -5.70
N ALA A 64 -17.75 10.98 -6.71
CA ALA A 64 -17.29 9.95 -7.64
C ALA A 64 -16.31 8.98 -6.97
N ALA A 65 -15.43 9.49 -6.10
CA ALA A 65 -14.51 8.68 -5.31
C ALA A 65 -15.27 7.71 -4.38
N LEU A 66 -16.32 8.17 -3.70
CA LEU A 66 -17.13 7.34 -2.81
C LEU A 66 -17.75 6.15 -3.56
N ARG A 67 -18.39 6.41 -4.71
CA ARG A 67 -18.96 5.33 -5.54
C ARG A 67 -17.91 4.34 -6.04
N ILE A 68 -16.68 4.80 -6.29
CA ILE A 68 -15.59 3.92 -6.71
C ILE A 68 -15.13 3.07 -5.52
N ALA A 69 -14.98 3.66 -4.34
CA ALA A 69 -14.63 2.94 -3.11
C ALA A 69 -15.61 1.80 -2.81
N GLU A 70 -16.91 2.06 -2.97
CA GLU A 70 -17.97 1.04 -2.86
C GLU A 70 -17.80 -0.08 -3.90
N ARG A 71 -17.53 0.26 -5.17
CA ARG A 71 -17.39 -0.72 -6.27
C ARG A 71 -16.13 -1.57 -6.20
N ILE A 72 -15.09 -1.09 -5.55
CA ILE A 72 -13.89 -1.88 -5.26
C ILE A 72 -13.95 -2.54 -3.88
N ALA A 73 -15.07 -2.36 -3.16
CA ALA A 73 -15.36 -2.91 -1.85
C ALA A 73 -14.30 -2.56 -0.78
N LEU A 74 -13.91 -1.29 -0.71
CA LEU A 74 -13.07 -0.80 0.39
C LEU A 74 -13.85 -0.87 1.71
N PRO A 75 -13.21 -1.28 2.82
CA PRO A 75 -13.75 -1.09 4.16
C PRO A 75 -14.14 0.37 4.43
N PRO A 76 -15.04 0.65 5.39
CA PRO A 76 -15.52 2.01 5.66
C PRO A 76 -14.40 3.02 5.95
N GLU A 77 -13.40 2.63 6.74
CA GLU A 77 -12.26 3.49 7.08
C GLU A 77 -11.37 3.79 5.86
N GLU A 78 -11.07 2.75 5.06
CA GLU A 78 -10.29 2.89 3.83
C GLU A 78 -11.05 3.71 2.77
N SER A 79 -12.37 3.55 2.69
CA SER A 79 -13.26 4.36 1.84
C SER A 79 -13.18 5.83 2.23
N ARG A 80 -13.27 6.14 3.54
CA ARG A 80 -13.12 7.51 4.05
C ARG A 80 -11.76 8.08 3.68
N ARG A 81 -10.67 7.32 3.91
CA ARG A 81 -9.31 7.73 3.55
C ARG A 81 -9.17 7.98 2.05
N PHE A 82 -9.71 7.10 1.21
CA PHE A 82 -9.70 7.21 -0.25
C PHE A 82 -10.38 8.49 -0.73
N VAL A 83 -11.58 8.78 -0.21
CA VAL A 83 -12.32 10.00 -0.56
C VAL A 83 -11.55 11.25 -0.13
N LEU A 84 -10.99 11.26 1.08
CA LEU A 84 -10.21 12.40 1.58
C LEU A 84 -8.95 12.66 0.74
N MET A 85 -8.25 11.61 0.31
CA MET A 85 -7.10 11.75 -0.61
C MET A 85 -7.50 12.40 -1.94
N VAL A 86 -8.68 12.06 -2.47
CA VAL A 86 -9.21 12.69 -3.69
C VAL A 86 -9.57 14.15 -3.42
N GLU A 87 -10.22 14.45 -2.30
CA GLU A 87 -10.64 15.82 -1.96
C GLU A 87 -9.46 16.75 -1.70
N VAL A 88 -8.42 16.28 -1.02
CA VAL A 88 -7.16 17.04 -0.87
C VAL A 88 -6.57 17.40 -2.23
N ALA A 89 -6.59 16.48 -3.18
CA ALA A 89 -6.02 16.69 -4.50
C ALA A 89 -6.90 17.55 -5.42
N HIS A 90 -8.22 17.40 -5.36
CA HIS A 90 -9.13 17.85 -6.43
C HIS A 90 -10.39 18.58 -5.97
N ALA A 91 -10.55 18.91 -4.69
CA ALA A 91 -11.72 19.68 -4.26
C ALA A 91 -11.72 21.09 -4.86
N ARG A 92 -12.92 21.57 -5.20
CA ARG A 92 -13.13 22.82 -5.97
C ARG A 92 -12.81 24.10 -5.18
N SER A 93 -12.81 24.05 -3.85
CA SER A 93 -12.51 25.21 -3.00
C SER A 93 -11.30 24.96 -2.11
N ALA A 94 -10.56 26.02 -1.79
CA ALA A 94 -9.44 25.96 -0.86
C ALA A 94 -9.89 25.48 0.53
N SER A 95 -11.04 25.98 1.02
CA SER A 95 -11.62 25.56 2.30
C SER A 95 -11.95 24.06 2.33
N ALA A 96 -12.50 23.50 1.24
CA ALA A 96 -12.77 22.06 1.19
C ALA A 96 -11.48 21.22 1.18
N ARG A 97 -10.44 21.66 0.45
CA ARG A 97 -9.11 21.01 0.45
C ARG A 97 -8.49 21.01 1.84
N GLU A 98 -8.59 22.13 2.56
CA GLU A 98 -8.03 22.26 3.90
C GLU A 98 -8.76 21.39 4.92
N LYS A 99 -10.10 21.40 4.90
CA LYS A 99 -10.91 20.49 5.73
C LYS A 99 -10.54 19.03 5.47
N ALA A 100 -10.40 18.64 4.20
CA ALA A 100 -10.01 17.28 3.84
C ALA A 100 -8.59 16.94 4.32
N ARG A 101 -7.65 17.90 4.26
CA ARG A 101 -6.27 17.72 4.75
C ARG A 101 -6.26 17.48 6.26
N HIS A 102 -7.01 18.28 7.02
CA HIS A 102 -7.14 18.10 8.47
C HIS A 102 -7.75 16.74 8.83
N ALA A 103 -8.88 16.38 8.19
CA ALA A 103 -9.53 15.09 8.45
C ALA A 103 -8.65 13.89 8.04
N LEU A 104 -7.84 14.02 7.00
CA LEU A 104 -6.89 12.98 6.59
C LEU A 104 -5.76 12.83 7.62
N ALA A 105 -5.25 13.94 8.15
CA ALA A 105 -4.24 13.93 9.20
C ALA A 105 -4.77 13.27 10.50
N GLU A 106 -6.02 13.56 10.88
CA GLU A 106 -6.68 12.93 12.04
C GLU A 106 -6.82 11.40 11.89
N ILE A 107 -7.16 10.91 10.70
CA ILE A 107 -7.22 9.45 10.45
C ILE A 107 -5.84 8.82 10.56
N SER A 108 -4.80 9.54 10.13
CA SER A 108 -3.42 9.09 10.24
C SER A 108 -2.87 9.16 11.67
N SER A 109 -3.47 9.95 12.56
CA SER A 109 -3.03 10.15 13.95
C SER A 109 -3.94 9.55 15.03
N GLY A 110 -5.05 8.89 14.65
CA GLY A 110 -5.94 8.19 15.60
C GLY A 110 -5.19 7.10 16.40
N PRO A 111 -5.65 6.79 17.63
CA PRO A 111 -4.98 5.83 18.50
C PRO A 111 -4.84 4.51 17.75
N VAL A 112 -3.60 4.09 17.55
CA VAL A 112 -3.25 2.79 16.98
C VAL A 112 -4.01 1.75 17.79
N GLY A 113 -5.06 1.18 17.20
CA GLY A 113 -5.79 0.07 17.78
C GLY A 113 -4.80 -1.06 18.04
N GLU A 114 -4.53 -1.28 19.33
CA GLU A 114 -3.54 -2.21 19.89
C GLU A 114 -2.10 -2.05 19.34
N PRO A 115 -1.06 -2.24 20.16
CA PRO A 115 0.30 -2.27 19.63
C PRO A 115 0.43 -3.50 18.73
N LEU A 116 0.22 -3.29 17.43
CA LEU A 116 0.70 -4.18 16.39
C LEU A 116 2.20 -4.30 16.61
N GLN A 117 2.59 -5.46 17.12
CA GLN A 117 3.95 -5.90 17.40
C GLN A 117 4.93 -5.30 16.39
N GLU A 118 5.93 -4.57 16.88
CA GLU A 118 7.17 -4.17 16.22
C GLU A 118 7.18 -4.39 14.70
N MET A 119 6.92 -3.31 13.94
CA MET A 119 7.06 -3.25 12.48
C MET A 119 8.48 -3.62 12.06
N ASN A 120 8.72 -4.92 11.90
CA ASN A 120 9.94 -5.46 11.34
C ASN A 120 9.72 -5.59 9.83
N ALA A 121 10.29 -4.67 9.05
CA ALA A 121 10.32 -4.81 7.59
C ALA A 121 11.05 -6.12 7.23
N PHE A 122 10.43 -6.95 6.40
CA PHE A 122 11.05 -8.18 5.90
C PHE A 122 11.04 -8.25 4.38
N LEU A 123 12.16 -8.72 3.83
CA LEU A 123 12.31 -9.00 2.40
C LEU A 123 12.17 -10.52 2.19
N ILE A 124 11.30 -10.94 1.28
CA ILE A 124 11.17 -12.33 0.83
C ILE A 124 11.76 -12.45 -0.58
N LEU A 125 12.73 -13.35 -0.75
CA LEU A 125 13.31 -13.70 -2.04
C LEU A 125 13.03 -15.18 -2.33
N TYR A 126 12.72 -15.50 -3.58
CA TYR A 126 12.57 -16.88 -4.06
C TYR A 126 13.82 -17.25 -4.85
N LEU A 127 14.53 -18.27 -4.35
CA LEU A 127 15.81 -18.73 -4.89
C LEU A 127 15.73 -20.23 -5.17
N ASN A 128 16.49 -20.71 -6.15
CA ASN A 128 16.74 -22.15 -6.32
C ASN A 128 17.66 -22.66 -5.18
N SER A 129 17.85 -23.98 -5.09
CA SER A 129 18.61 -24.60 -3.99
C SER A 129 20.07 -24.14 -3.89
N GLU A 130 20.73 -23.92 -5.03
CA GLU A 130 22.13 -23.50 -5.07
C GLU A 130 22.27 -22.03 -4.67
N SER A 131 21.47 -21.15 -5.27
CA SER A 131 21.43 -19.72 -4.92
C SER A 131 20.95 -19.48 -3.49
N PHE A 132 20.10 -20.35 -2.93
CA PHE A 132 19.70 -20.28 -1.53
C PHE A 132 20.87 -20.56 -0.57
N ALA A 133 21.67 -21.60 -0.87
CA ALA A 133 22.84 -21.94 -0.06
C ALA A 133 23.87 -20.80 -0.08
N GLU A 134 24.09 -20.20 -1.26
CA GLU A 134 24.98 -19.04 -1.41
C GLU A 134 24.45 -17.81 -0.67
N ALA A 135 23.17 -17.46 -0.85
CA ALA A 135 22.54 -16.34 -0.16
C ALA A 135 22.61 -16.49 1.36
N ARG A 136 22.43 -17.71 1.89
CA ARG A 136 22.56 -17.99 3.32
C ARG A 136 23.97 -17.71 3.82
N ARG A 137 25.02 -18.13 3.09
CA ARG A 137 26.41 -17.84 3.48
C ARG A 137 26.70 -16.34 3.51
N ILE A 138 26.17 -15.59 2.54
CA ILE A 138 26.33 -14.13 2.50
C ILE A 138 25.66 -13.48 3.71
N LEU A 139 24.42 -13.89 4.03
CA LEU A 139 23.68 -13.34 5.17
C LEU A 139 24.37 -13.64 6.51
N ASP A 140 24.89 -14.85 6.69
CA ASP A 140 25.63 -15.23 7.90
C ASP A 140 26.92 -14.40 8.05
N ASP A 141 27.65 -14.15 6.95
CA ASP A 141 28.83 -13.25 6.96
C ASP A 141 28.44 -11.81 7.32
N CYS A 142 27.38 -11.28 6.69
CA CYS A 142 26.87 -9.96 6.98
C CYS A 142 26.48 -9.82 8.45
N GLN A 143 25.74 -10.79 9.00
CA GLN A 143 25.31 -10.76 10.39
C GLN A 143 26.50 -10.73 11.35
N ARG A 144 27.51 -11.58 11.13
CA ARG A 144 28.73 -11.57 11.95
C ARG A 144 29.44 -10.22 11.90
N ARG A 145 29.66 -9.65 10.71
CA ARG A 145 30.34 -8.36 10.54
C ARG A 145 29.57 -7.20 11.17
N LEU A 146 28.24 -7.24 11.11
CA LEU A 146 27.40 -6.24 11.76
C LEU A 146 27.52 -6.33 13.29
N ASN A 147 27.48 -7.56 13.84
CA ASN A 147 27.63 -7.77 15.28
C ASN A 147 29.00 -7.32 15.80
N GLU A 148 30.07 -7.59 15.06
CA GLU A 148 31.43 -7.13 15.38
C GLU A 148 31.55 -5.60 15.34
N ARG A 149 30.88 -4.95 14.38
CA ARG A 149 31.02 -3.50 14.15
C ARG A 149 30.19 -2.64 15.10
N PHE A 150 29.03 -3.12 15.53
CA PHE A 150 28.06 -2.29 16.24
C PHE A 150 27.97 -2.56 17.74
N SER A 151 28.75 -3.50 18.31
CA SER A 151 28.84 -3.80 19.75
C SER A 151 27.53 -3.54 20.49
N LEU A 152 26.45 -4.20 20.04
CA LEU A 152 25.07 -3.89 20.44
C LEU A 152 24.87 -4.17 21.93
N GLN A 153 25.20 -3.19 22.78
CA GLN A 153 24.69 -3.14 24.15
C GLN A 153 23.30 -2.52 24.10
N ALA A 154 22.31 -3.36 24.39
CA ALA A 154 20.90 -3.04 24.34
C ALA A 154 20.51 -2.16 25.54
N GLU A 155 20.83 -0.86 25.50
CA GLU A 155 20.18 0.10 26.39
C GLU A 155 19.77 1.37 25.64
N GLY A 156 18.45 1.57 25.56
CA GLY A 156 17.87 2.92 25.50
C GLY A 156 17.63 3.57 24.13
N THR A 157 17.89 2.92 22.99
CA THR A 157 17.57 3.52 21.68
C THR A 157 16.78 2.54 20.82
N SER A 158 15.65 3.01 20.27
CA SER A 158 14.71 2.27 19.42
C SER A 158 15.39 1.21 18.54
N ALA A 159 15.32 -0.05 18.97
CA ALA A 159 15.93 -1.16 18.25
C ALA A 159 15.10 -1.47 17.01
N HIS A 160 15.65 -1.20 15.82
CA HIS A 160 15.02 -1.55 14.56
C HIS A 160 15.61 -2.89 14.10
N SER A 161 14.78 -3.91 13.91
CA SER A 161 15.25 -5.21 13.43
C SER A 161 14.92 -5.38 11.94
N LEU A 162 15.92 -5.77 11.16
CA LEU A 162 15.76 -6.15 9.75
C LEU A 162 15.77 -7.68 9.68
N ARG A 163 14.63 -8.29 9.35
CA ARG A 163 14.51 -9.75 9.23
C ARG A 163 14.41 -10.16 7.77
N ILE A 164 15.34 -10.97 7.29
CA ILE A 164 15.27 -11.56 5.94
C ILE A 164 14.79 -12.99 6.08
N ARG A 165 13.65 -13.34 5.46
CA ARG A 165 13.11 -14.70 5.50
C ARG A 165 13.25 -15.33 4.13
N LEU A 166 14.07 -16.37 4.05
CA LEU A 166 14.18 -17.21 2.85
C LEU A 166 13.22 -18.40 3.01
N GLY A 167 12.27 -18.56 2.08
CA GLY A 167 11.26 -19.62 2.12
C GLY A 167 11.48 -20.68 1.04
N PRO A 168 10.88 -21.88 1.18
CA PRO A 168 11.00 -22.92 0.17
C PRO A 168 10.33 -22.52 -1.16
N SER A 169 10.86 -23.03 -2.26
CA SER A 169 10.25 -22.94 -3.59
C SER A 169 8.88 -23.65 -3.59
N LEU A 170 7.86 -23.02 -4.19
CA LEU A 170 6.58 -23.67 -4.52
C LEU A 170 6.76 -24.70 -5.62
#